data_AF-A0A969GDA6-F1
#
_entry.id   AF-A0A969GDA6-F1
#
_cell.length_a   1.000
_cell.length_b   1.000
_cell.length_c   1.000
_cell.angle_alpha   90.00
_cell.angle_beta   90.00
_cell.angle_gamma   90.00
#
_symmetry.space_group_name_H-M   'P 1'
#
loop_
_entity.id
_entity.type
_entity.pdbx_description
1 polymer ?
#
loop_
_entity_poly.entity_id
_entity_poly.type
_entity_poly.pdbx_seq_one_letter_code
_entity_poly.pdbx_strand_id
1 'polypeptide(L)'
;MRPIAGTTTTQINVRTGTNTASDSLGVIPAFSQIQIIGKDSSGNWFQIIYETGAGWVRAEFVQVDASAEIPVLEIESGIPLSMSGVVKSGINVRSGPGTQYESIGVLTQNDVVAVIGKDSNGTWMQIKFGNDTGWVAEEFLQIENVEEIPVVGVSQTTEVAPVVIESAMPSTLIAIEDGDSLQSPAIKIVLSENKFLQIQGSVSAPQGDVEDWFEFSSNTPRILIESTCSTSDMQMELWQTENLIEVVTSPCNNKVVFNLLANKSYTLRILQSITNESQYTNYTLKLQVLP
;
A
#
# COMPACT_ATOMS: atom_id res chain seq x y z
N MET A 1 6.28 5.86 0.35
CA MET A 1 6.35 7.25 0.87
C MET A 1 6.57 8.17 -0.31
N ARG A 2 5.95 9.36 -0.34
CA ARG A 2 6.15 10.31 -1.43
C ARG A 2 7.53 10.99 -1.29
N PRO A 3 8.35 11.07 -2.36
CA PRO A 3 9.62 11.78 -2.28
C PRO A 3 9.43 13.26 -1.94
N ILE A 4 10.33 13.78 -1.09
CA ILE A 4 10.34 15.16 -0.62
C ILE A 4 11.19 15.99 -1.57
N ALA A 5 10.65 17.09 -2.08
CA ALA A 5 11.40 17.97 -2.97
C ALA A 5 12.52 18.69 -2.20
N GLY A 6 13.71 18.71 -2.79
CA GLY A 6 14.86 19.48 -2.31
C GLY A 6 15.51 20.29 -3.43
N THR A 7 16.26 21.31 -3.08
CA THR A 7 17.07 22.11 -4.01
C THR A 7 18.52 22.16 -3.54
N THR A 8 19.47 21.82 -4.42
CA THR A 8 20.89 21.92 -4.07
C THR A 8 21.30 23.39 -3.96
N THR A 9 22.13 23.71 -2.97
CA THR A 9 22.64 25.09 -2.76
C THR A 9 24.00 25.33 -3.43
N THR A 10 24.71 24.25 -3.74
CA THR A 10 26.01 24.22 -4.41
C THR A 10 26.11 22.97 -5.28
N GLN A 11 27.19 22.85 -6.05
CA GLN A 11 27.52 21.58 -6.69
C GLN A 11 27.88 20.55 -5.62
N ILE A 12 27.23 19.39 -5.65
CA ILE A 12 27.42 18.32 -4.67
C ILE A 12 27.71 16.99 -5.35
N ASN A 13 28.47 16.14 -4.68
CA ASN A 13 28.70 14.77 -5.15
C ASN A 13 27.57 13.87 -4.64
N VAL A 14 27.11 12.98 -5.51
CA VAL A 14 26.22 11.88 -5.16
C VAL A 14 27.07 10.67 -4.89
N ARG A 15 26.83 10.00 -3.76
CA ARG A 15 27.69 8.94 -3.24
C ARG A 15 26.96 7.64 -3.02
N THR A 16 27.72 6.56 -2.99
CA THR A 16 27.20 5.21 -2.71
C THR A 16 26.87 4.97 -1.24
N GLY A 17 27.33 5.83 -0.31
CA GLY A 17 27.02 5.72 1.12
C GLY A 17 27.10 7.05 1.86
N THR A 18 26.77 7.00 3.16
CA THR A 18 26.67 8.14 4.08
C THR A 18 28.02 8.59 4.65
N ASN A 19 29.09 8.49 3.85
CA ASN A 19 30.41 8.93 4.25
C ASN A 19 31.18 9.48 3.04
N THR A 20 32.20 10.28 3.30
CA THR A 20 32.99 10.91 2.23
C THR A 20 34.00 9.98 1.57
N ALA A 21 34.22 8.79 2.12
CA ALA A 21 35.12 7.78 1.57
C ALA A 21 34.42 6.84 0.58
N SER A 22 33.07 6.81 0.57
CA SER A 22 32.31 6.00 -0.38
C SER A 22 32.41 6.56 -1.79
N ASP A 23 32.31 5.66 -2.78
CA ASP A 23 32.43 5.98 -4.19
C ASP A 23 31.44 7.07 -4.63
N SER A 24 31.87 7.86 -5.63
CA SER A 24 31.06 8.91 -6.22
C SER A 24 30.30 8.35 -7.41
N LEU A 25 28.97 8.40 -7.35
CA LEU A 25 28.07 8.05 -8.46
C LEU A 25 27.99 9.17 -9.50
N GLY A 26 28.25 10.40 -9.10
CA GLY A 26 28.27 11.55 -9.99
C GLY A 26 28.20 12.87 -9.25
N VAL A 27 27.82 13.92 -9.97
CA VAL A 27 27.70 15.29 -9.43
C VAL A 27 26.36 15.89 -9.82
N ILE A 28 25.74 16.60 -8.88
CA ILE A 28 24.55 17.40 -9.12
C ILE A 28 24.97 18.88 -9.09
N PRO A 29 24.69 19.67 -10.15
CA PRO A 29 24.98 21.10 -10.17
C PRO A 29 24.25 21.87 -9.07
N ALA A 30 24.73 23.08 -8.77
CA ALA A 30 24.03 24.00 -7.87
C ALA A 30 22.62 24.36 -8.39
N PHE A 31 21.68 24.63 -7.47
CA PHE A 31 20.30 25.02 -7.75
C PHE A 31 19.47 23.98 -8.50
N SER A 32 19.90 22.72 -8.47
CA SER A 32 19.19 21.61 -9.10
C SER A 32 18.09 21.09 -8.20
N GLN A 33 16.95 20.75 -8.79
CA GLN A 33 15.86 20.08 -8.06
C GLN A 33 16.17 18.60 -7.90
N ILE A 34 15.97 18.08 -6.69
CA ILE A 34 16.19 16.68 -6.34
C ILE A 34 15.00 16.14 -5.56
N GLN A 35 14.86 14.82 -5.54
CA GLN A 35 13.83 14.12 -4.79
C GLN A 35 14.47 13.31 -3.66
N ILE A 36 14.17 13.66 -2.42
CA ILE A 36 14.70 13.05 -1.20
C ILE A 36 13.75 11.96 -0.75
N ILE A 37 14.29 10.78 -0.48
CA ILE A 37 13.51 9.61 -0.04
C ILE A 37 13.74 9.27 1.44
N GLY A 38 14.76 9.85 2.07
CA GLY A 38 15.00 9.73 3.50
C GLY A 38 16.32 10.34 3.94
N LYS A 39 16.63 10.21 5.22
CA LYS A 39 17.89 10.65 5.84
C LYS A 39 18.53 9.53 6.63
N ASP A 40 19.85 9.60 6.83
CA ASP A 40 20.53 8.68 7.74
C ASP A 40 20.12 8.92 9.20
N SER A 41 20.46 7.99 10.09
CA SER A 41 20.15 8.10 11.54
C SER A 41 20.74 9.35 12.19
N SER A 42 21.83 9.88 11.63
CA SER A 42 22.46 11.12 12.09
C SER A 42 21.85 12.39 11.46
N GLY A 43 21.04 12.27 10.41
CA GLY A 43 20.47 13.38 9.65
C GLY A 43 21.47 14.19 8.83
N ASN A 44 22.71 13.72 8.69
CA ASN A 44 23.79 14.40 7.97
C ASN A 44 23.74 14.13 6.46
N TRP A 45 23.05 13.08 6.05
CA TRP A 45 22.93 12.66 4.66
C TRP A 45 21.47 12.47 4.28
N PHE A 46 21.12 12.97 3.11
CA PHE A 46 19.86 12.65 2.45
C PHE A 46 20.11 11.61 1.37
N GLN A 47 19.27 10.59 1.36
CA GLN A 47 19.18 9.70 0.21
C GLN A 47 18.23 10.31 -0.79
N ILE A 48 18.65 10.36 -2.04
CA ILE A 48 17.92 10.97 -3.15
C ILE A 48 17.72 9.98 -4.27
N ILE A 49 16.70 10.25 -5.09
CA ILE A 49 16.56 9.62 -6.40
C ILE A 49 17.58 10.28 -7.33
N TYR A 50 18.33 9.44 -8.01
CA TYR A 50 19.40 9.82 -8.92
C TYR A 50 19.31 9.00 -10.21
N GLU A 51 19.98 9.42 -11.27
CA GLU A 51 19.87 8.79 -12.60
C GLU A 51 20.15 7.28 -12.54
N THR A 52 21.13 6.86 -11.74
CA THR A 52 21.50 5.44 -11.52
C THR A 52 20.68 4.75 -10.44
N GLY A 53 19.56 5.33 -10.01
CA GLY A 53 18.70 4.81 -8.96
C GLY A 53 18.68 5.69 -7.72
N ALA A 54 19.41 5.32 -6.66
CA ALA A 54 19.48 6.12 -5.44
C ALA A 54 20.92 6.47 -5.08
N GLY A 55 21.09 7.61 -4.44
CA GLY A 55 22.40 8.08 -4.02
C GLY A 55 22.32 8.95 -2.78
N TRP A 56 23.44 9.08 -2.09
CA TRP A 56 23.55 9.86 -0.87
C TRP A 56 24.21 11.21 -1.15
N VAL A 57 23.56 12.27 -0.68
CA VAL A 57 24.08 13.64 -0.72
C VAL A 57 24.11 14.21 0.69
N ARG A 58 25.02 15.14 0.95
CA ARG A 58 25.09 15.78 2.27
C ARG A 58 23.89 16.70 2.48
N ALA A 59 23.19 16.52 3.59
CA ALA A 59 22.00 17.27 3.95
C ALA A 59 22.28 18.78 4.08
N GLU A 60 23.47 19.16 4.58
CA GLU A 60 23.89 20.56 4.75
C GLU A 60 23.88 21.39 3.46
N PHE A 61 23.93 20.74 2.29
CA PHE A 61 23.96 21.40 0.98
C PHE A 61 22.63 21.33 0.23
N VAL A 62 21.58 20.84 0.86
CA VAL A 62 20.25 20.68 0.27
C VAL A 62 19.24 21.49 1.06
N GLN A 63 18.57 22.42 0.38
CA GLN A 63 17.46 23.15 0.93
C GLN A 63 16.17 22.35 0.77
N VAL A 64 15.42 22.22 1.86
CA VAL A 64 14.12 21.55 1.94
C VAL A 64 13.11 22.46 2.62
N ASP A 65 11.82 22.22 2.39
CA ASP A 65 10.76 22.90 3.13
C ASP A 65 10.92 22.61 4.63
N ALA A 66 10.89 23.66 5.46
CA ALA A 66 11.07 23.53 6.91
C ALA A 66 9.97 22.70 7.59
N SER A 67 8.82 22.53 6.94
CA SER A 67 7.72 21.69 7.40
C SER A 67 7.83 20.22 6.94
N ALA A 68 8.81 19.87 6.12
CA ALA A 68 8.97 18.52 5.60
C ALA A 68 9.56 17.56 6.64
N GLU A 69 8.80 16.53 7.01
CA GLU A 69 9.29 15.43 7.83
C GLU A 69 10.02 14.39 6.97
N ILE A 70 11.34 14.43 6.97
CA ILE A 70 12.18 13.47 6.23
C ILE A 70 12.35 12.19 7.08
N PRO A 71 11.92 11.02 6.59
CA PRO A 71 12.00 9.76 7.33
C PRO A 71 13.45 9.32 7.53
N VAL A 72 13.76 8.76 8.70
CA VAL A 72 15.07 8.16 9.00
C VAL A 72 15.12 6.76 8.38
N LEU A 73 16.19 6.48 7.64
CA LEU A 73 16.48 5.17 7.06
C LEU A 73 17.47 4.45 7.96
N GLU A 74 17.04 3.32 8.54
CA GLU A 74 17.95 2.40 9.22
C GLU A 74 18.78 1.66 8.16
N ILE A 75 20.00 2.14 7.96
CA ILE A 75 21.00 1.52 7.09
C ILE A 75 21.84 0.61 7.99
N GLU A 76 21.51 -0.68 8.01
CA GLU A 76 22.40 -1.66 8.64
C GLU A 76 23.74 -1.65 7.91
N SER A 77 24.82 -1.54 8.69
CA SER A 77 26.18 -1.45 8.18
C SER A 77 26.53 -2.73 7.42
N GLY A 78 26.69 -2.63 6.09
CA GLY A 78 27.18 -3.73 5.25
C GLY A 78 26.32 -4.11 4.04
N ILE A 79 25.15 -3.50 3.84
CA ILE A 79 24.34 -3.74 2.64
C ILE A 79 24.74 -2.73 1.55
N PRO A 80 25.22 -3.18 0.37
CA PRO A 80 25.59 -2.29 -0.72
C PRO A 80 24.34 -1.64 -1.35
N LEU A 81 24.52 -0.37 -1.76
CA LEU A 81 23.68 0.45 -2.64
C LEU A 81 22.24 -0.04 -2.85
N SER A 82 21.30 0.63 -2.18
CA SER A 82 19.90 0.60 -2.59
C SER A 82 19.83 1.10 -4.04
N MET A 83 19.62 0.20 -5.00
CA MET A 83 19.29 0.60 -6.36
C MET A 83 17.85 1.07 -6.37
N SER A 84 17.51 2.07 -7.19
CA SER A 84 16.13 2.54 -7.23
C SER A 84 15.39 1.91 -8.39
N GLY A 85 14.18 1.42 -8.13
CA GLY A 85 13.24 1.00 -9.15
C GLY A 85 12.12 2.02 -9.29
N VAL A 86 11.71 2.31 -10.52
CA VAL A 86 10.51 3.11 -10.81
C VAL A 86 9.38 2.18 -11.22
N VAL A 87 8.24 2.29 -10.57
CA VAL A 87 7.07 1.45 -10.81
C VAL A 87 6.42 1.84 -12.14
N LYS A 88 6.39 0.90 -13.10
CA LYS A 88 5.84 1.11 -14.46
C LYS A 88 4.32 1.15 -14.47
N SER A 89 3.69 0.40 -13.57
CA SER A 89 2.24 0.33 -13.35
C SER A 89 1.97 -0.20 -11.94
N GLY A 90 0.79 0.10 -11.38
CA GLY A 90 0.49 -0.24 -9.98
C GLY A 90 0.73 -1.73 -9.67
N ILE A 91 1.44 -2.00 -8.57
CA ILE A 91 1.91 -3.34 -8.18
C ILE A 91 1.76 -3.58 -6.68
N ASN A 92 1.44 -4.82 -6.32
CA ASN A 92 1.43 -5.29 -4.93
C ASN A 92 2.85 -5.56 -4.43
N VAL A 93 3.14 -5.07 -3.22
CA VAL A 93 4.32 -5.43 -2.44
C VAL A 93 3.98 -6.66 -1.60
N ARG A 94 4.83 -7.68 -1.63
CA ARG A 94 4.58 -8.98 -0.98
C ARG A 94 5.58 -9.30 0.12
N SER A 95 5.21 -10.19 1.04
CA SER A 95 6.09 -10.64 2.12
C SER A 95 7.23 -11.57 1.66
N GLY A 96 7.15 -12.12 0.45
CA GLY A 96 8.18 -12.98 -0.14
C GLY A 96 8.17 -12.98 -1.67
N PRO A 97 9.21 -13.57 -2.30
CA PRO A 97 9.37 -13.59 -3.75
C PRO A 97 8.43 -14.63 -4.39
N GLY A 98 7.22 -14.20 -4.76
CA GLY A 98 6.23 -15.06 -5.40
C GLY A 98 4.80 -14.56 -5.22
N THR A 99 3.90 -14.94 -6.12
CA THR A 99 2.48 -14.57 -6.03
C THR A 99 1.73 -15.31 -4.92
N GLN A 100 2.30 -16.40 -4.40
CA GLN A 100 1.80 -17.16 -3.25
C GLN A 100 2.05 -16.47 -1.90
N TYR A 101 2.95 -15.49 -1.85
CA TYR A 101 3.23 -14.73 -0.64
C TYR A 101 2.22 -13.60 -0.45
N GLU A 102 1.87 -13.31 0.80
CA GLU A 102 0.88 -12.30 1.17
C GLU A 102 1.23 -10.90 0.65
N SER A 103 0.22 -10.13 0.23
CA SER A 103 0.38 -8.73 -0.18
C SER A 103 0.39 -7.82 1.05
N ILE A 104 1.51 -7.17 1.32
CA ILE A 104 1.73 -6.27 2.46
C ILE A 104 1.57 -4.79 2.09
N GLY A 105 1.34 -4.47 0.82
CA GLY A 105 1.10 -3.10 0.38
C GLY A 105 0.94 -2.96 -1.12
N VAL A 106 0.80 -1.72 -1.58
CA VAL A 106 0.65 -1.39 -3.00
C VAL A 106 1.53 -0.20 -3.33
N LEU A 107 2.15 -0.24 -4.51
CA LEU A 107 2.84 0.87 -5.14
C LEU A 107 2.06 1.28 -6.38
N THR A 108 2.03 2.57 -6.66
CA THR A 108 1.36 3.17 -7.82
C THR A 108 2.36 3.50 -8.92
N GLN A 109 1.87 3.76 -10.12
CA GLN A 109 2.73 4.14 -11.25
C GLN A 109 3.58 5.37 -10.91
N ASN A 110 4.85 5.33 -11.29
CA ASN A 110 5.90 6.30 -10.98
C ASN A 110 6.32 6.35 -9.50
N ASP A 111 5.78 5.47 -8.63
CA ASP A 111 6.37 5.30 -7.31
C ASP A 111 7.79 4.78 -7.45
N VAL A 112 8.65 5.32 -6.60
CA VAL A 112 10.08 5.03 -6.63
C VAL A 112 10.43 4.27 -5.36
N VAL A 113 11.07 3.12 -5.52
CA VAL A 113 11.38 2.19 -4.45
C VAL A 113 12.86 1.89 -4.37
N ALA A 114 13.37 1.83 -3.16
CA ALA A 114 14.73 1.38 -2.88
C ALA A 114 14.78 -0.16 -2.95
N VAL A 115 15.28 -0.69 -4.04
CA VAL A 115 15.62 -2.10 -4.27
C VAL A 115 16.90 -2.44 -3.52
N ILE A 116 16.80 -3.38 -2.59
CA ILE A 116 17.88 -3.80 -1.70
C ILE A 116 18.36 -5.23 -1.99
N GLY A 117 17.71 -5.94 -2.93
CA GLY A 117 18.03 -7.32 -3.22
C GLY A 117 17.15 -7.96 -4.29
N LYS A 118 17.52 -9.16 -4.74
CA LYS A 118 16.72 -9.98 -5.67
C LYS A 118 16.67 -11.45 -5.25
N ASP A 119 15.67 -12.18 -5.72
CA ASP A 119 15.59 -13.63 -5.53
C ASP A 119 16.65 -14.36 -6.39
N SER A 120 16.83 -15.66 -6.17
CA SER A 120 17.82 -16.46 -6.91
C SER A 120 17.57 -16.48 -8.42
N ASN A 121 16.33 -16.28 -8.87
CA ASN A 121 15.97 -16.26 -10.27
C ASN A 121 15.91 -14.84 -10.87
N GLY A 122 16.07 -13.79 -10.06
CA GLY A 122 15.99 -12.39 -10.47
C GLY A 122 14.62 -11.93 -10.97
N THR A 123 13.56 -12.69 -10.68
CA THR A 123 12.16 -12.39 -11.07
C THR A 123 11.44 -11.54 -10.02
N TRP A 124 11.96 -11.51 -8.80
CA TRP A 124 11.44 -10.72 -7.69
C TRP A 124 12.53 -9.85 -7.09
N MET A 125 12.18 -8.59 -6.86
CA MET A 125 13.03 -7.56 -6.28
C MET A 125 12.58 -7.29 -4.85
N GLN A 126 13.51 -7.39 -3.91
CA GLN A 126 13.29 -6.98 -2.53
C GLN A 126 13.49 -5.47 -2.44
N ILE A 127 12.53 -4.78 -1.83
CA ILE A 127 12.50 -3.34 -1.65
C ILE A 127 12.39 -2.97 -0.17
N LYS A 128 12.84 -1.77 0.20
CA LYS A 128 12.42 -1.12 1.45
C LYS A 128 10.95 -0.73 1.34
N PHE A 129 10.13 -1.14 2.30
CA PHE A 129 8.71 -0.83 2.33
C PHE A 129 8.26 -0.54 3.77
N GLY A 130 7.97 0.73 4.06
CA GLY A 130 7.71 1.18 5.42
C GLY A 130 8.96 1.08 6.30
N ASN A 131 8.81 0.46 7.48
CA ASN A 131 9.92 0.15 8.39
C ASN A 131 10.58 -1.20 8.08
N ASP A 132 9.99 -2.00 7.19
CA ASP A 132 10.42 -3.36 6.87
C ASP A 132 10.86 -3.48 5.39
N THR A 133 10.87 -4.71 4.88
CA THR A 133 11.16 -5.02 3.49
C THR A 133 9.96 -5.70 2.84
N GLY A 134 9.87 -5.60 1.52
CA GLY A 134 8.83 -6.26 0.74
C GLY A 134 9.36 -6.70 -0.61
N TRP A 135 8.58 -7.49 -1.34
CA TRP A 135 8.97 -8.09 -2.61
C TRP A 135 8.01 -7.66 -3.70
N VAL A 136 8.55 -7.24 -4.84
CA VAL A 136 7.79 -6.83 -6.02
C VAL A 136 8.36 -7.54 -7.24
N ALA A 137 7.49 -7.88 -8.19
CA ALA A 137 7.91 -8.50 -9.43
C ALA A 137 8.79 -7.52 -10.25
N GLU A 138 9.95 -7.99 -10.69
CA GLU A 138 10.92 -7.20 -11.46
C GLU A 138 10.28 -6.58 -12.71
N GLU A 139 9.40 -7.34 -13.36
CA GLU A 139 8.76 -6.97 -14.62
C GLU A 139 7.88 -5.71 -14.52
N PHE A 140 7.55 -5.25 -13.31
CA PHE A 140 6.79 -4.03 -13.04
C PHE A 140 7.65 -2.86 -12.59
N LEU A 141 8.96 -3.08 -12.41
CA LEU A 141 9.91 -2.02 -12.13
C LEU A 141 10.73 -1.69 -13.39
N GLN A 142 11.15 -0.43 -13.45
CA GLN A 142 12.24 0.02 -14.30
C GLN A 142 13.44 0.21 -13.38
N ILE A 143 14.45 -0.66 -13.52
CA ILE A 143 15.66 -0.68 -12.71
C ILE A 143 16.85 -0.77 -13.66
N GLU A 144 17.90 0.00 -13.41
CA GLU A 144 19.16 -0.12 -14.13
C GLU A 144 20.12 -1.09 -13.41
N ASN A 145 20.97 -1.78 -14.18
CA ASN A 145 21.99 -2.70 -13.67
C ASN A 145 21.47 -3.82 -12.75
N VAL A 146 20.32 -4.44 -13.07
CA VAL A 146 19.70 -5.55 -12.31
C VAL A 146 20.69 -6.69 -11.95
N GLU A 147 21.73 -6.88 -12.77
CA GLU A 147 22.80 -7.86 -12.52
C GLU A 147 23.64 -7.58 -11.27
N GLU A 148 23.80 -6.31 -10.88
CA GLU A 148 24.58 -5.89 -9.71
C GLU A 148 23.78 -5.95 -8.39
N ILE A 149 22.47 -6.21 -8.46
CA ILE A 149 21.63 -6.40 -7.28
C ILE A 149 22.06 -7.67 -6.54
N PRO A 150 22.34 -7.61 -5.23
CA PRO A 150 22.71 -8.79 -4.47
C PRO A 150 21.56 -9.81 -4.45
N VAL A 151 21.88 -11.07 -4.73
CA VAL A 151 20.94 -12.17 -4.52
C VAL A 151 20.79 -12.36 -3.02
N VAL A 152 19.57 -12.13 -2.53
CA VAL A 152 19.24 -12.37 -1.13
C VAL A 152 18.83 -13.81 -1.01
N GLY A 153 19.62 -14.57 -0.24
CA GLY A 153 19.26 -15.94 0.11
C GLY A 153 17.99 -15.92 0.95
N VAL A 154 16.83 -16.11 0.32
CA VAL A 154 15.68 -16.63 1.04
C VAL A 154 16.06 -18.05 1.43
N SER A 155 16.26 -18.31 2.73
CA SER A 155 16.32 -19.68 3.23
C SER A 155 15.06 -20.38 2.74
N GLN A 156 15.22 -21.27 1.76
CA GLN A 156 14.18 -22.21 1.38
C GLN A 156 13.90 -23.04 2.63
N THR A 157 12.74 -22.84 3.25
CA THR A 157 12.18 -23.88 4.10
C THR A 157 11.74 -24.99 3.14
N THR A 158 12.62 -25.97 2.96
CA THR A 158 12.34 -27.15 2.15
C THR A 158 11.20 -27.93 2.79
N GLU A 159 10.15 -28.07 1.99
CA GLU A 159 9.05 -29.01 2.10
C GLU A 159 9.49 -30.40 2.59
N VAL A 160 8.92 -30.86 3.71
CA VAL A 160 9.07 -32.25 4.19
C VAL A 160 7.78 -33.00 3.83
N ALA A 161 7.90 -34.04 3.01
CA ALA A 161 6.78 -34.93 2.66
C ALA A 161 6.18 -35.60 3.93
N PRO A 162 4.88 -35.93 3.95
CA PRO A 162 4.10 -35.97 5.18
C PRO A 162 4.31 -37.29 5.95
N VAL A 163 4.71 -37.18 7.21
CA VAL A 163 4.39 -38.19 8.22
C VAL A 163 3.12 -37.70 8.92
N VAL A 164 2.08 -38.51 8.83
CA VAL A 164 0.75 -38.30 9.40
C VAL A 164 0.86 -37.99 10.89
N ILE A 165 0.77 -36.70 11.22
CA ILE A 165 0.42 -36.17 12.53
C ILE A 165 -0.61 -35.08 12.24
N GLU A 166 -1.78 -35.24 12.83
CA GLU A 166 -3.02 -34.48 12.67
C GLU A 166 -2.79 -32.96 12.49
N SER A 167 -3.34 -32.42 11.39
CA SER A 167 -3.01 -31.10 10.82
C SER A 167 -3.30 -29.94 11.77
N ALA A 168 -2.28 -29.12 12.06
CA ALA A 168 -2.53 -27.72 12.37
C ALA A 168 -2.66 -26.97 11.04
N MET A 169 -3.87 -26.49 10.75
CA MET A 169 -4.25 -25.78 9.52
C MET A 169 -3.46 -24.47 9.31
N PRO A 170 -3.30 -23.99 8.07
CA PRO A 170 -2.85 -22.62 7.80
C PRO A 170 -3.81 -21.64 8.48
N SER A 171 -3.29 -20.66 9.21
CA SER A 171 -4.11 -19.59 9.80
C SER A 171 -4.52 -18.62 8.71
N THR A 172 -5.63 -18.92 8.05
CA THR A 172 -6.38 -17.96 7.23
C THR A 172 -6.77 -16.78 8.12
N LEU A 173 -6.52 -15.54 7.65
CA LEU A 173 -7.07 -14.36 8.30
C LEU A 173 -8.60 -14.44 8.20
N ILE A 174 -9.26 -14.17 9.32
CA ILE A 174 -10.70 -14.29 9.51
C ILE A 174 -11.17 -12.94 10.05
N ALA A 175 -12.15 -12.32 9.40
CA ALA A 175 -12.82 -11.14 9.90
C ALA A 175 -13.49 -11.49 11.22
N ILE A 176 -13.32 -10.62 12.20
CA ILE A 176 -13.88 -10.82 13.54
C ILE A 176 -15.38 -10.60 13.45
N GLU A 177 -16.17 -11.61 13.82
CA GLU A 177 -17.62 -11.50 13.89
C GLU A 177 -18.00 -10.44 14.92
N ASP A 178 -18.56 -9.34 14.46
CA ASP A 178 -18.92 -8.20 15.32
C ASP A 178 -20.41 -8.15 15.70
N GLY A 179 -21.19 -9.02 15.06
CA GLY A 179 -22.61 -9.24 15.33
C GLY A 179 -23.51 -8.13 14.78
N ASP A 180 -23.00 -7.30 13.88
CA ASP A 180 -23.81 -6.35 13.17
C ASP A 180 -24.80 -7.05 12.23
N SER A 181 -25.86 -6.32 11.89
CA SER A 181 -26.94 -6.84 11.07
C SER A 181 -27.76 -5.69 10.49
N LEU A 182 -28.62 -6.01 9.54
CA LEU A 182 -29.61 -5.06 9.02
C LEU A 182 -30.44 -4.39 10.14
N GLN A 183 -30.77 -5.11 11.22
CA GLN A 183 -31.54 -4.59 12.35
C GLN A 183 -30.67 -3.89 13.41
N SER A 184 -29.37 -4.21 13.48
CA SER A 184 -28.41 -3.63 14.42
C SER A 184 -27.10 -3.29 13.72
N PRO A 185 -27.07 -2.24 12.87
CA PRO A 185 -25.89 -1.89 12.09
C PRO A 185 -24.76 -1.35 12.99
N ALA A 186 -23.52 -1.67 12.65
CA ALA A 186 -22.33 -1.30 13.42
C ALA A 186 -22.18 0.22 13.59
N ILE A 187 -22.61 0.99 12.59
CA ILE A 187 -22.51 2.45 12.58
C ILE A 187 -23.80 3.07 12.07
N LYS A 188 -24.24 4.16 12.72
CA LYS A 188 -25.35 5.01 12.27
C LYS A 188 -24.88 6.43 11.98
N ILE A 189 -25.02 6.89 10.75
CA ILE A 189 -24.41 8.14 10.27
C ILE A 189 -25.47 9.09 9.70
N VAL A 190 -25.29 10.40 9.92
CA VAL A 190 -26.04 11.46 9.23
C VAL A 190 -25.07 12.29 8.40
N LEU A 191 -25.22 12.22 7.08
CA LEU A 191 -24.41 12.96 6.11
C LEU A 191 -25.11 14.27 5.75
N SER A 192 -24.35 15.36 5.73
CA SER A 192 -24.80 16.69 5.31
C SER A 192 -23.94 17.20 4.16
N GLU A 193 -24.48 18.14 3.39
CA GLU A 193 -23.75 18.85 2.32
C GLU A 193 -22.34 19.28 2.75
N ASN A 194 -21.38 19.12 1.84
CA ASN A 194 -19.96 19.41 2.01
C ASN A 194 -19.21 18.56 3.06
N LYS A 195 -19.79 17.46 3.53
CA LYS A 195 -19.07 16.47 4.35
C LYS A 195 -18.79 15.20 3.56
N PHE A 196 -17.60 14.64 3.82
CA PHE A 196 -17.27 13.27 3.47
C PHE A 196 -16.96 12.49 4.73
N LEU A 197 -17.24 11.19 4.71
CA LEU A 197 -16.90 10.25 5.78
C LEU A 197 -16.11 9.09 5.18
N GLN A 198 -15.11 8.62 5.92
CA GLN A 198 -14.36 7.42 5.58
C GLN A 198 -14.64 6.33 6.62
N ILE A 199 -14.98 5.14 6.15
CA ILE A 199 -15.24 3.93 6.94
C ILE A 199 -14.23 2.88 6.50
N GLN A 200 -13.70 2.11 7.44
CA GLN A 200 -12.79 0.99 7.17
C GLN A 200 -13.35 -0.25 7.88
N GLY A 201 -13.21 -1.41 7.25
CA GLY A 201 -13.72 -2.67 7.78
C GLY A 201 -13.06 -3.87 7.10
N SER A 202 -13.51 -5.06 7.48
CA SER A 202 -13.05 -6.29 6.85
C SER A 202 -14.11 -7.37 6.88
N VAL A 203 -14.28 -8.07 5.76
CA VAL A 203 -15.18 -9.22 5.61
C VAL A 203 -14.38 -10.46 5.19
N SER A 204 -14.83 -11.65 5.56
CA SER A 204 -14.27 -12.92 5.13
C SER A 204 -15.29 -14.03 4.97
N ALA A 205 -15.11 -14.86 3.94
CA ALA A 205 -15.95 -16.04 3.68
C ALA A 205 -15.06 -17.21 3.23
N PRO A 206 -15.38 -18.47 3.58
CA PRO A 206 -16.61 -18.92 4.25
C PRO A 206 -16.54 -18.89 5.80
N GLN A 207 -15.45 -18.42 6.38
CA GLN A 207 -15.23 -18.36 7.84
C GLN A 207 -15.02 -16.91 8.27
N GLY A 208 -15.56 -16.54 9.43
CA GLY A 208 -15.50 -15.18 9.96
C GLY A 208 -16.72 -14.35 9.62
N ASP A 209 -16.57 -13.04 9.78
CA ASP A 209 -17.64 -12.12 9.45
C ASP A 209 -17.81 -11.97 7.95
N VAL A 210 -18.89 -12.51 7.40
CA VAL A 210 -19.12 -12.51 5.95
C VAL A 210 -19.65 -11.17 5.45
N GLU A 211 -20.08 -10.31 6.35
CA GLU A 211 -20.77 -9.07 6.05
C GLU A 211 -20.44 -7.94 7.04
N ASP A 212 -20.66 -6.70 6.63
CA ASP A 212 -20.69 -5.56 7.54
C ASP A 212 -21.90 -4.69 7.16
N TRP A 213 -22.58 -4.14 8.16
CA TRP A 213 -23.80 -3.34 8.02
C TRP A 213 -23.64 -1.93 8.59
N PHE A 214 -23.89 -0.94 7.73
CA PHE A 214 -23.86 0.48 8.09
C PHE A 214 -25.19 1.16 7.79
N GLU A 215 -25.77 1.89 8.74
CA GLU A 215 -26.91 2.76 8.46
C GLU A 215 -26.45 4.19 8.24
N PHE A 216 -26.99 4.83 7.20
CA PHE A 216 -26.76 6.23 6.94
C PHE A 216 -28.03 6.94 6.47
N SER A 217 -28.06 8.25 6.67
CA SER A 217 -29.03 9.15 6.04
C SER A 217 -28.29 10.33 5.41
N SER A 218 -28.85 10.87 4.32
CA SER A 218 -28.29 12.04 3.63
C SER A 218 -29.36 13.12 3.51
N ASN A 219 -28.97 14.38 3.69
CA ASN A 219 -29.87 15.52 3.45
C ASN A 219 -30.06 15.83 1.94
N THR A 220 -29.23 15.26 1.06
CA THR A 220 -29.37 15.34 -0.40
C THR A 220 -29.78 13.98 -1.00
N PRO A 221 -30.39 13.96 -2.20
CA PRO A 221 -30.83 12.72 -2.84
C PRO A 221 -29.70 11.96 -3.55
N ARG A 222 -28.44 12.36 -3.41
CA ARG A 222 -27.33 11.69 -4.11
C ARG A 222 -26.11 11.55 -3.21
N ILE A 223 -25.59 10.34 -3.16
CA ILE A 223 -24.30 10.07 -2.52
C ILE A 223 -23.36 9.40 -3.51
N LEU A 224 -22.08 9.73 -3.39
CA LEU A 224 -20.97 9.04 -4.03
C LEU A 224 -20.29 8.17 -2.99
N ILE A 225 -20.11 6.89 -3.29
CA ILE A 225 -19.28 5.98 -2.51
C ILE A 225 -18.07 5.60 -3.36
N GLU A 226 -16.88 5.95 -2.91
CA GLU A 226 -15.63 5.46 -3.47
C GLU A 226 -15.15 4.31 -2.58
N SER A 227 -14.88 3.13 -3.15
CA SER A 227 -14.40 1.99 -2.36
C SER A 227 -13.01 1.55 -2.80
N THR A 228 -12.19 1.09 -1.85
CA THR A 228 -10.90 0.44 -2.09
C THR A 228 -10.84 -0.84 -1.26
N CYS A 229 -10.40 -1.95 -1.83
CA CYS A 229 -10.35 -3.24 -1.13
C CYS A 229 -9.12 -4.08 -1.52
N SER A 230 -8.75 -5.04 -0.68
CA SER A 230 -7.67 -5.99 -0.98
C SER A 230 -8.03 -7.06 -2.02
N THR A 231 -9.32 -7.35 -2.22
CA THR A 231 -9.80 -8.33 -3.22
C THR A 231 -10.87 -7.72 -4.12
N SER A 232 -11.16 -8.35 -5.26
CA SER A 232 -12.21 -7.93 -6.20
C SER A 232 -13.60 -8.50 -5.90
N ASP A 233 -13.68 -9.40 -4.93
CA ASP A 233 -14.82 -10.32 -4.75
C ASP A 233 -15.81 -9.83 -3.68
N MET A 234 -15.65 -8.59 -3.24
CA MET A 234 -16.62 -7.88 -2.41
C MET A 234 -17.86 -7.53 -3.23
N GLN A 235 -19.02 -7.43 -2.59
CA GLN A 235 -20.22 -6.80 -3.14
C GLN A 235 -20.74 -5.74 -2.17
N MET A 236 -21.48 -4.77 -2.70
CA MET A 236 -22.22 -3.80 -1.89
C MET A 236 -23.70 -3.92 -2.18
N GLU A 237 -24.52 -3.96 -1.15
CA GLU A 237 -25.98 -3.92 -1.27
C GLU A 237 -26.53 -2.70 -0.55
N LEU A 238 -27.42 -1.96 -1.22
CA LEU A 238 -28.14 -0.86 -0.64
C LEU A 238 -29.56 -1.32 -0.26
N TRP A 239 -29.94 -1.10 0.99
CA TRP A 239 -31.23 -1.49 1.56
C TRP A 239 -32.02 -0.29 2.09
N GLN A 240 -33.35 -0.38 2.04
CA GLN A 240 -34.26 0.57 2.68
C GLN A 240 -35.47 -0.17 3.27
N THR A 241 -35.69 0.00 4.58
CA THR A 241 -36.83 -0.62 5.30
C THR A 241 -36.94 -2.12 4.99
N GLU A 242 -35.83 -2.85 5.13
CA GLU A 242 -35.73 -4.29 4.85
C GLU A 242 -35.94 -4.73 3.38
N ASN A 243 -36.01 -3.78 2.44
CA ASN A 243 -36.03 -4.08 1.02
C ASN A 243 -34.67 -3.79 0.39
N LEU A 244 -34.14 -4.76 -0.36
CA LEU A 244 -32.97 -4.58 -1.21
C LEU A 244 -33.32 -3.65 -2.38
N ILE A 245 -32.56 -2.57 -2.52
CA ILE A 245 -32.77 -1.52 -3.53
C ILE A 245 -31.81 -1.71 -4.71
N GLU A 246 -30.53 -1.88 -4.42
CA GLU A 246 -29.47 -1.95 -5.44
C GLU A 246 -28.35 -2.88 -5.01
N VAL A 247 -27.78 -3.61 -5.96
CA VAL A 247 -26.62 -4.48 -5.76
C VAL A 247 -25.51 -4.00 -6.69
N VAL A 248 -24.33 -3.78 -6.13
CA VAL A 248 -23.11 -3.47 -6.86
C VAL A 248 -22.15 -4.64 -6.74
N THR A 249 -21.94 -5.32 -7.87
CA THR A 249 -20.93 -6.37 -7.98
C THR A 249 -19.56 -5.77 -8.30
N SER A 250 -18.51 -6.34 -7.72
CA SER A 250 -17.12 -5.87 -7.87
C SER A 250 -16.93 -4.35 -7.69
N PRO A 251 -17.35 -3.79 -6.54
CA PRO A 251 -17.26 -2.36 -6.26
C PRO A 251 -15.83 -1.89 -5.99
N CYS A 252 -14.90 -2.82 -5.76
CA CYS A 252 -13.55 -2.50 -5.30
C CYS A 252 -12.76 -1.64 -6.28
N ASN A 253 -12.10 -0.62 -5.72
CA ASN A 253 -11.37 0.41 -6.46
C ASN A 253 -12.24 1.16 -7.47
N ASN A 254 -13.55 1.25 -7.19
CA ASN A 254 -14.54 1.89 -8.05
C ASN A 254 -15.34 2.96 -7.29
N LYS A 255 -16.06 3.77 -8.05
CA LYS A 255 -16.93 4.84 -7.55
C LYS A 255 -18.36 4.57 -7.98
N VAL A 256 -19.27 4.56 -7.02
CA VAL A 256 -20.70 4.30 -7.24
C VAL A 256 -21.49 5.52 -6.78
N VAL A 257 -22.44 5.96 -7.60
CA VAL A 257 -23.40 7.01 -7.22
C VAL A 257 -24.74 6.36 -6.93
N PHE A 258 -25.24 6.51 -5.71
CA PHE A 258 -26.59 6.07 -5.35
C PHE A 258 -27.57 7.24 -5.40
N ASN A 259 -28.74 6.99 -5.98
CA ASN A 259 -29.86 7.92 -5.99
C ASN A 259 -30.83 7.56 -4.87
N LEU A 260 -31.03 8.49 -3.95
CA LEU A 260 -31.74 8.31 -2.68
C LEU A 260 -32.87 9.32 -2.53
N LEU A 261 -33.71 9.11 -1.53
CA LEU A 261 -34.65 10.11 -1.02
C LEU A 261 -33.98 10.88 0.14
N ALA A 262 -34.00 12.21 0.05
CA ALA A 262 -33.43 13.06 1.09
C ALA A 262 -34.09 12.83 2.47
N ASN A 263 -33.28 12.87 3.51
CA ASN A 263 -33.65 12.67 4.93
C ASN A 263 -34.33 11.33 5.21
N LYS A 264 -34.06 10.30 4.40
CA LYS A 264 -34.43 8.91 4.69
C LYS A 264 -33.21 8.11 5.12
N SER A 265 -33.43 7.14 6.00
CA SER A 265 -32.41 6.14 6.36
C SER A 265 -32.29 5.08 5.28
N TYR A 266 -31.07 4.66 5.06
CA TYR A 266 -30.65 3.57 4.20
C TYR A 266 -29.60 2.73 4.95
N THR A 267 -29.54 1.44 4.64
CA THR A 267 -28.51 0.55 5.17
C THR A 267 -27.65 0.07 4.02
N LEU A 268 -26.33 0.19 4.15
CA LEU A 268 -25.36 -0.37 3.24
C LEU A 268 -24.83 -1.67 3.86
N ARG A 269 -24.90 -2.76 3.09
CA ARG A 269 -24.24 -4.02 3.43
C ARG A 269 -23.01 -4.17 2.55
N ILE A 270 -21.89 -4.51 3.17
CA ILE A 270 -20.70 -4.99 2.50
C ILE A 270 -20.66 -6.49 2.68
N LEU A 271 -20.37 -7.25 1.63
CA LEU A 271 -20.35 -8.72 1.73
C LEU A 271 -19.17 -9.31 0.97
N GLN A 272 -18.58 -10.35 1.53
CA GLN A 272 -17.61 -11.19 0.84
C GLN A 272 -18.34 -12.24 0.00
N SER A 273 -18.00 -12.36 -1.28
CA SER A 273 -18.53 -13.47 -2.10
C SER A 273 -18.04 -14.81 -1.55
N ILE A 274 -18.97 -15.75 -1.36
CA ILE A 274 -18.63 -17.10 -0.89
C ILE A 274 -17.96 -17.86 -2.05
N THR A 275 -16.69 -18.20 -1.87
CA THR A 275 -15.97 -19.09 -2.77
C THR A 275 -15.55 -20.36 -2.04
N ASN A 276 -15.02 -21.35 -2.77
CA ASN A 276 -14.51 -22.58 -2.16
C ASN A 276 -13.19 -22.38 -1.41
N GLU A 277 -12.58 -21.18 -1.51
CA GLU A 277 -11.35 -20.80 -0.85
C GLU A 277 -11.65 -19.71 0.19
N SER A 278 -10.97 -19.75 1.34
CA SER A 278 -11.14 -18.73 2.37
C SER A 278 -10.57 -17.40 1.86
N GLN A 279 -11.45 -16.42 1.71
CA GLN A 279 -11.13 -15.08 1.28
C GLN A 279 -11.32 -14.10 2.44
N TYR A 280 -10.34 -13.24 2.65
CA TYR A 280 -10.39 -12.13 3.58
C TYR A 280 -10.18 -10.83 2.81
N THR A 281 -11.07 -9.88 3.00
CA THR A 281 -11.04 -8.58 2.33
C THR A 281 -11.07 -7.49 3.36
N ASN A 282 -10.01 -6.69 3.43
CA ASN A 282 -10.09 -5.39 4.06
C ASN A 282 -10.60 -4.37 3.03
N TYR A 283 -11.37 -3.39 3.49
CA TYR A 283 -11.89 -2.35 2.61
C TYR A 283 -11.93 -0.99 3.29
N THR A 284 -12.03 0.04 2.46
CA THR A 284 -12.27 1.42 2.86
C THR A 284 -13.36 1.99 1.97
N LEU A 285 -14.36 2.63 2.57
CA LEU A 285 -15.43 3.34 1.88
C LEU A 285 -15.31 4.82 2.18
N LYS A 286 -15.35 5.64 1.14
CA LYS A 286 -15.45 7.10 1.25
C LYS A 286 -16.81 7.53 0.74
N LEU A 287 -17.68 7.97 1.66
CA LEU A 287 -19.01 8.47 1.37
C LEU A 287 -18.94 9.98 1.23
N GLN A 288 -19.45 10.52 0.13
CA GLN A 288 -19.51 11.95 -0.16
C GLN A 288 -20.92 12.34 -0.59
N VAL A 289 -21.46 13.38 0.04
CA VAL A 289 -22.75 13.97 -0.34
C VAL A 289 -22.56 14.76 -1.63
N LEU A 290 -23.40 14.48 -2.63
CA LEU A 290 -23.44 15.26 -3.86
C LEU A 290 -24.63 16.24 -3.80
N PRO A 291 -24.48 17.46 -4.34
CA PRO A 291 -25.58 18.41 -4.45
C PRO A 291 -26.69 17.91 -5.37
#